data_AF-A0A5B0S8A4-F1
#
_entry.id   AF-A0A5B0S8A4-F1
#
_cell.length_a   1.000
_cell.length_b   1.000
_cell.length_c   1.000
_cell.angle_alpha   90.00
_cell.angle_beta   90.00
_cell.angle_gamma   90.00
#
_symmetry.space_group_name_H-M   'P 1'
#
loop_
_entity.id
_entity.type
_entity.pdbx_description
1 polymer ?
#
loop_
_entity_poly.entity_id
_entity_poly.type
_entity_poly.pdbx_seq_one_letter_code
_entity_poly.pdbx_strand_id
1 'polypeptide(L)'
;MSQIQDKLRETMRLSALAQVLKSMNVFVTIGSDKCNNKGPNGAWKGDDKLSFCSPEGLMMNLIRASRDKSVNKIVNAHLITEKYGYTVEFLAQSAWSCQEHNLKIAGRPSPEGLKPDSKVGCTFDLPVCDTRIPEVAKLRKKHKSTVVACRRGLALNI
;
A
#
# COMPACT_ATOMS: atom_id res chain seq x y z
N MET A 1 26.94 -13.98 13.89
CA MET A 1 25.91 -14.41 12.91
C MET A 1 26.09 -13.56 11.67
N SER A 2 26.11 -14.15 10.47
CA SER A 2 26.52 -13.43 9.25
C SER A 2 25.40 -12.50 8.76
N GLN A 3 25.77 -11.31 8.27
CA GLN A 3 24.83 -10.30 7.73
C GLN A 3 23.87 -10.86 6.66
N ILE A 4 24.24 -11.97 6.02
CA ILE A 4 23.42 -12.68 5.03
C ILE A 4 22.22 -13.39 5.69
N GLN A 5 22.42 -14.01 6.86
CA GLN A 5 21.34 -14.71 7.57
C GLN A 5 20.26 -13.75 8.07
N ASP A 6 20.66 -12.58 8.56
CA ASP A 6 19.73 -11.56 9.04
C ASP A 6 18.92 -10.95 7.90
N LYS A 7 19.58 -10.61 6.78
CA LYS A 7 18.90 -10.13 5.57
C LYS A 7 17.93 -11.18 5.01
N LEU A 8 18.33 -12.45 4.95
CA LEU A 8 17.46 -13.52 4.49
C LEU A 8 16.22 -13.67 5.39
N ARG A 9 16.41 -13.62 6.72
CA ARG A 9 15.33 -13.69 7.70
C ARG A 9 14.36 -12.51 7.54
N GLU A 10 14.86 -11.31 7.35
CA GLU A 10 14.05 -10.11 7.14
C GLU A 10 13.22 -10.20 5.85
N THR A 11 13.85 -10.59 4.74
CA THR A 11 13.16 -10.83 3.46
C THR A 11 12.05 -11.86 3.60
N MET A 12 12.32 -13.00 4.27
CA MET A 12 11.31 -14.03 4.50
C MET A 12 10.13 -13.53 5.34
N ARG A 13 10.40 -12.74 6.39
CA ARG A 13 9.34 -12.15 7.22
C ARG A 13 8.46 -11.20 6.42
N LEU A 14 9.08 -10.32 5.63
CA LEU A 14 8.38 -9.35 4.81
C LEU A 14 7.53 -10.03 3.72
N SER A 15 8.08 -11.07 3.08
CA SER A 15 7.35 -11.86 2.08
C SER A 15 6.17 -12.61 2.72
N ALA A 16 6.37 -13.24 3.87
CA ALA A 16 5.30 -13.92 4.60
C ALA A 16 4.18 -12.94 5.00
N LEU A 17 4.54 -11.74 5.48
CA LEU A 17 3.58 -10.69 5.78
C LEU A 17 2.78 -10.27 4.53
N ALA A 18 3.45 -10.09 3.39
CA ALA A 18 2.78 -9.78 2.13
C ALA A 18 1.75 -10.86 1.76
N GLN A 19 2.09 -12.14 1.90
CA GLN A 19 1.18 -13.24 1.60
C GLN A 19 -0.04 -13.29 2.54
N VAL A 20 0.18 -13.06 3.84
CA VAL A 20 -0.93 -12.96 4.81
C VAL A 20 -1.85 -11.79 4.48
N LEU A 21 -1.29 -10.63 4.16
CA LEU A 21 -2.08 -9.45 3.80
C LEU A 21 -2.85 -9.68 2.48
N LYS A 22 -2.23 -10.32 1.48
CA LYS A 22 -2.92 -10.73 0.23
C LYS A 22 -4.09 -11.67 0.49
N SER A 23 -3.93 -12.69 1.35
CA SER A 23 -5.02 -13.62 1.67
C SER A 23 -6.20 -12.94 2.38
N MET A 24 -5.95 -11.79 3.02
CA MET A 24 -6.97 -10.93 3.62
C MET A 24 -7.57 -9.90 2.65
N ASN A 25 -7.21 -9.97 1.36
CA ASN A 25 -7.50 -8.98 0.31
C ASN A 25 -7.04 -7.56 0.67
N VAL A 26 -5.89 -7.44 1.34
CA VAL A 26 -5.27 -6.14 1.64
C VAL A 26 -4.52 -5.64 0.40
N PHE A 27 -4.71 -4.35 0.12
CA PHE A 27 -4.01 -3.63 -0.94
C PHE A 27 -3.64 -2.23 -0.46
N VAL A 28 -2.68 -1.61 -1.14
CA VAL A 28 -2.25 -0.24 -0.83
C VAL A 28 -3.09 0.75 -1.62
N THR A 29 -3.51 1.83 -0.98
CA THR A 29 -4.09 3.00 -1.67
C THR A 29 -3.19 4.21 -1.53
N ILE A 30 -2.99 4.94 -2.62
CA ILE A 30 -2.26 6.21 -2.64
C ILE A 30 -3.23 7.33 -3.03
N GLY A 31 -3.29 8.38 -2.19
CA GLY A 31 -4.09 9.59 -2.41
C GLY A 31 -5.61 9.40 -2.35
N SER A 32 -6.09 8.28 -1.79
CA SER A 32 -7.54 7.96 -1.76
C SER A 32 -8.36 8.92 -0.89
N ASP A 33 -7.73 9.46 0.15
CA ASP A 33 -8.30 10.27 1.21
C ASP A 33 -7.39 11.46 1.53
N LYS A 34 -7.94 12.48 2.21
CA LYS A 34 -7.18 13.65 2.66
C LYS A 34 -6.49 13.38 4.00
N CYS A 35 -5.37 14.04 4.22
CA CYS A 35 -4.66 14.04 5.50
C CYS A 35 -5.24 15.04 6.49
N ASN A 36 -6.46 14.79 6.96
CA ASN A 36 -7.18 15.67 7.87
C ASN A 36 -7.82 14.94 9.06
N ASN A 37 -7.31 13.73 9.36
CA ASN A 37 -7.78 12.92 10.47
C ASN A 37 -6.98 13.19 11.76
N LYS A 38 -7.32 12.46 12.83
CA LYS A 38 -6.77 12.69 14.19
C LYS A 38 -5.45 11.94 14.49
N GLY A 39 -4.89 11.24 13.50
CA GLY A 39 -3.60 10.56 13.64
C GLY A 39 -2.42 11.47 13.27
N PRO A 40 -1.18 10.98 13.40
CA PRO A 40 0.02 11.73 13.02
C PRO A 40 -0.07 12.28 11.59
N ASN A 41 0.29 13.55 11.41
CA ASN A 41 0.23 14.25 10.11
C ASN A 41 -1.14 14.19 9.40
N GLY A 42 -2.23 13.94 10.14
CA GLY A 42 -3.57 13.83 9.54
C GLY A 42 -3.94 12.43 9.04
N ALA A 43 -3.14 11.40 9.36
CA ALA A 43 -3.45 10.00 9.10
C ALA A 43 -4.65 9.50 9.94
N TRP A 44 -5.18 8.32 9.62
CA TRP A 44 -6.23 7.74 10.44
C TRP A 44 -5.73 7.34 11.84
N LYS A 45 -6.53 7.64 12.87
CA LYS A 45 -6.31 7.15 14.23
C LYS A 45 -6.99 5.79 14.44
N GLY A 46 -6.29 4.86 15.10
CA GLY A 46 -6.78 3.55 15.52
C GLY A 46 -5.67 2.50 15.49
N ASP A 47 -5.74 1.52 16.38
CA ASP A 47 -4.90 0.32 16.42
C ASP A 47 -5.30 -0.74 15.38
N ASP A 48 -6.47 -0.55 14.76
CA ASP A 48 -7.05 -1.36 13.69
C ASP A 48 -6.85 -0.74 12.30
N LYS A 49 -6.06 0.33 12.16
CA LYS A 49 -5.85 1.04 10.90
C LYS A 49 -4.39 1.15 10.54
N LEU A 50 -4.10 0.90 9.27
CA LEU A 50 -2.78 1.10 8.67
C LEU A 50 -2.85 2.31 7.74
N SER A 51 -2.55 3.48 8.29
CA SER A 51 -2.61 4.75 7.58
C SER A 51 -1.39 5.60 7.91
N PHE A 52 -0.85 6.24 6.88
CA PHE A 52 0.25 7.18 6.99
C PHE A 52 -0.05 8.38 6.10
N CYS A 53 0.31 9.57 6.57
CA CYS A 53 0.33 10.76 5.73
C CYS A 53 1.75 11.30 5.64
N SER A 54 2.21 11.50 4.41
CA SER A 54 3.51 12.12 4.16
C SER A 54 3.49 13.61 4.54
N PRO A 55 4.65 14.24 4.81
CA PRO A 55 4.74 15.68 5.05
C PRO A 55 4.14 16.54 3.94
N GLU A 56 4.14 16.05 2.70
CA GLU A 56 3.58 16.71 1.51
C GLU A 56 2.05 16.56 1.39
N GLY A 57 1.41 15.90 2.36
CA GLY A 57 -0.04 15.68 2.38
C GLY A 57 -0.52 14.51 1.54
N LEU A 58 0.37 13.56 1.21
CA LEU A 58 -0.02 12.34 0.49
C LEU A 58 -0.41 11.22 1.46
N MET A 59 -1.69 10.86 1.45
CA MET A 59 -2.22 9.76 2.24
C MET A 59 -1.89 8.41 1.60
N MET A 60 -1.32 7.51 2.39
CA MET A 60 -1.01 6.12 2.02
C MET A 60 -1.62 5.18 3.05
N ASN A 61 -2.38 4.18 2.59
CA ASN A 61 -3.06 3.26 3.48
C ASN A 61 -2.91 1.82 3.00
N LEU A 62 -2.91 0.87 3.94
CA LEU A 62 -3.17 -0.54 3.66
C LEU A 62 -4.61 -0.83 4.09
N ILE A 63 -5.47 -1.17 3.14
CA ILE A 63 -6.89 -1.42 3.37
C ILE A 63 -7.34 -2.72 2.75
N ARG A 64 -8.46 -3.27 3.20
CA ARG A 64 -9.04 -4.51 2.67
C ARG A 64 -10.09 -4.22 1.62
N ALA A 65 -10.10 -5.02 0.56
CA ALA A 65 -11.22 -5.12 -0.35
C ALA A 65 -12.23 -6.15 0.18
N SER A 66 -13.50 -5.77 0.22
CA SER A 66 -14.62 -6.66 0.52
C SER A 66 -15.71 -6.44 -0.50
N ARG A 67 -15.85 -7.38 -1.45
CA ARG A 67 -16.68 -7.22 -2.65
C ARG A 67 -16.29 -5.90 -3.33
N ASP A 68 -17.22 -4.96 -3.46
CA ASP A 68 -17.01 -3.65 -4.08
C ASP A 68 -16.71 -2.54 -3.06
N LYS A 69 -16.40 -2.87 -1.80
CA LYS A 69 -16.20 -1.88 -0.73
C LYS A 69 -14.79 -1.92 -0.14
N SER A 70 -14.31 -0.76 0.25
CA SER A 70 -13.09 -0.60 1.06
C SER A 70 -13.41 -0.80 2.53
N VAL A 71 -12.61 -1.62 3.21
CA VAL A 71 -12.67 -1.84 4.65
C VAL A 71 -11.33 -1.39 5.23
N ASN A 72 -11.35 -0.29 5.96
CA ASN A 72 -10.14 0.34 6.48
C ASN A 72 -9.67 -0.27 7.81
N LYS A 73 -10.45 -1.22 8.35
CA LYS A 73 -10.15 -1.93 9.59
C LYS A 73 -9.48 -3.28 9.31
N ILE A 74 -8.34 -3.49 9.93
CA ILE A 74 -7.56 -4.73 9.90
C ILE A 74 -7.34 -5.16 11.35
N VAL A 75 -7.89 -6.32 11.70
CA VAL A 75 -7.74 -6.89 13.06
C VAL A 75 -6.25 -7.10 13.33
N ASN A 76 -5.80 -6.67 14.51
CA ASN A 76 -4.39 -6.75 14.94
C ASN A 76 -3.41 -5.95 14.05
N ALA A 77 -3.87 -4.90 13.37
CA ALA A 77 -3.00 -4.05 12.56
C ALA A 77 -1.79 -3.50 13.32
N HIS A 78 -1.97 -3.09 14.60
CA HIS A 78 -0.89 -2.61 15.46
C HIS A 78 0.29 -3.59 15.58
N LEU A 79 0.06 -4.91 15.53
CA LEU A 79 1.13 -5.91 15.63
C LEU A 79 2.16 -5.80 14.51
N ILE A 80 1.78 -5.29 13.34
CA ILE A 80 2.71 -5.09 12.21
C ILE A 80 3.87 -4.17 12.62
N THR A 81 3.56 -3.10 13.35
CA THR A 81 4.58 -2.18 13.87
C THR A 81 5.15 -2.67 15.19
N GLU A 82 4.31 -3.04 16.15
CA GLU A 82 4.77 -3.37 17.51
C GLU A 82 5.60 -4.65 17.60
N LYS A 83 5.24 -5.69 16.82
CA LYS A 83 5.91 -7.00 16.86
C LYS A 83 6.94 -7.18 15.76
N TYR A 84 6.68 -6.63 14.57
CA TYR A 84 7.53 -6.84 13.40
C TYR A 84 8.37 -5.61 13.03
N GLY A 85 8.13 -4.45 13.67
CA GLY A 85 8.91 -3.23 13.44
C GLY A 85 8.64 -2.54 12.11
N TYR A 86 7.64 -2.98 11.34
CA TYR A 86 7.33 -2.40 10.04
C TYR A 86 6.38 -1.22 10.18
N THR A 87 6.81 -0.06 9.70
CA THR A 87 5.96 1.14 9.64
C THR A 87 5.01 1.06 8.44
N VAL A 88 3.86 1.72 8.53
CA VAL A 88 2.92 1.82 7.39
C VAL A 88 3.58 2.50 6.19
N GLU A 89 4.39 3.54 6.44
CA GLU A 89 5.18 4.23 5.43
C GLU A 89 6.08 3.26 4.66
N PHE A 90 6.90 2.49 5.36
CA PHE A 90 7.83 1.53 4.76
C PHE A 90 7.10 0.51 3.89
N LEU A 91 6.00 -0.06 4.40
CA LEU A 91 5.22 -1.07 3.67
C LEU A 91 4.55 -0.49 2.42
N ALA A 92 3.94 0.68 2.52
CA ALA A 92 3.27 1.33 1.40
C ALA A 92 4.28 1.73 0.31
N GLN A 93 5.40 2.34 0.68
CA GLN A 93 6.48 2.72 -0.24
C GLN A 93 7.13 1.50 -0.89
N SER A 94 7.32 0.40 -0.15
CA SER A 94 7.87 -0.84 -0.68
C SER A 94 6.95 -1.45 -1.75
N ALA A 95 5.65 -1.54 -1.47
CA ALA A 95 4.67 -2.04 -2.45
C ALA A 95 4.57 -1.15 -3.68
N TRP A 96 4.57 0.17 -3.47
CA TRP A 96 4.46 1.12 -4.57
C TRP A 96 5.70 1.06 -5.47
N SER A 97 6.90 1.07 -4.88
CA SER A 97 8.17 0.85 -5.57
C SER A 97 8.16 -0.41 -6.43
N CYS A 98 7.56 -1.49 -5.91
CA CYS A 98 7.44 -2.74 -6.64
C CYS A 98 6.52 -2.67 -7.84
N GLN A 99 5.37 -2.03 -7.68
CA GLN A 99 4.46 -1.82 -8.78
C GLN A 99 5.11 -0.98 -9.88
N GLU A 100 5.84 0.09 -9.54
CA GLU A 100 6.54 0.92 -10.52
C GLU A 100 7.61 0.13 -11.28
N HIS A 101 8.41 -0.66 -10.58
CA HIS A 101 9.43 -1.50 -11.21
C HIS A 101 8.81 -2.50 -12.20
N ASN A 102 7.72 -3.18 -11.79
CA ASN A 102 7.01 -4.13 -12.65
C ASN A 102 6.35 -3.44 -13.86
N LEU A 103 5.80 -2.22 -13.69
CA LEU A 103 5.22 -1.44 -14.79
C LEU A 103 6.29 -0.99 -15.80
N LYS A 104 7.47 -0.57 -15.32
CA LYS A 104 8.61 -0.22 -16.16
C LYS A 104 9.09 -1.41 -16.99
N ILE A 105 9.21 -2.60 -16.38
CA ILE A 105 9.52 -3.84 -17.11
C ILE A 105 8.45 -4.18 -18.16
N ALA A 106 7.18 -3.93 -17.85
CA ALA A 106 6.06 -4.18 -18.76
C ALA A 106 5.86 -3.10 -19.84
N GLY A 107 6.74 -2.09 -19.93
CA GLY A 107 6.65 -1.01 -20.93
C GLY A 107 5.47 -0.05 -20.72
N ARG A 108 4.93 0.04 -19.51
CA ARG A 108 3.81 0.95 -19.16
C ARG A 108 4.33 2.20 -18.44
N PRO A 109 3.76 3.40 -18.68
CA PRO A 109 4.19 4.61 -18.00
C PRO A 109 3.99 4.49 -16.48
N SER A 110 5.06 4.77 -15.71
CA SER A 110 5.01 4.87 -14.24
C SER A 110 4.30 6.18 -13.87
N PRO A 111 3.43 6.21 -12.84
CA PRO A 111 2.93 7.46 -12.28
C PRO A 111 4.11 8.35 -11.85
N GLU A 112 4.06 9.66 -12.13
CA GLU A 112 5.12 10.57 -11.71
C GLU A 112 5.15 10.68 -10.17
N GLY A 113 6.36 10.60 -9.61
CA GLY A 113 6.64 10.99 -8.23
C GLY A 113 6.84 9.82 -7.26
N LEU A 114 7.99 9.14 -7.38
CA LEU A 114 8.93 8.80 -6.30
C LEU A 114 10.15 8.11 -6.92
N LYS A 115 11.30 8.15 -6.24
CA LYS A 115 12.48 7.35 -6.58
C LYS A 115 12.52 6.15 -5.62
N PRO A 116 12.12 4.95 -6.06
CA PRO A 116 12.33 3.74 -5.27
C PRO A 116 13.80 3.62 -4.89
N ASP A 117 14.10 3.45 -3.61
CA ASP A 117 15.44 3.01 -3.21
C ASP A 117 15.57 1.53 -3.59
N SER A 118 16.34 1.24 -4.65
CA SER A 118 16.44 -0.04 -5.35
C SER A 118 17.02 -1.21 -4.54
N LYS A 119 17.16 -1.05 -3.21
CA LYS A 119 17.87 -2.00 -2.34
C LYS A 119 17.02 -3.16 -1.84
N VAL A 120 15.71 -3.13 -2.07
CA VAL A 120 14.80 -4.23 -1.72
C VAL A 120 14.25 -4.79 -3.03
N GLY A 121 14.78 -5.95 -3.47
CA GLY A 121 14.12 -6.74 -4.52
C GLY A 121 12.66 -6.97 -4.14
N CYS A 122 11.75 -7.12 -5.11
CA CYS A 122 10.30 -7.04 -4.85
C CYS A 122 9.72 -8.11 -3.93
N THR A 123 9.89 -7.88 -2.63
CA THR A 123 9.59 -8.81 -1.55
C THR A 123 8.22 -8.51 -0.95
N PHE A 124 7.83 -7.23 -0.93
CA PHE A 124 6.54 -6.76 -0.44
C PHE A 124 5.71 -6.23 -1.60
N ASP A 125 5.13 -7.13 -2.38
CA ASP A 125 4.48 -6.85 -3.66
C ASP A 125 2.94 -6.81 -3.53
N LEU A 126 2.42 -6.09 -2.54
CA LEU A 126 0.98 -5.87 -2.43
C LEU A 126 0.46 -5.07 -3.64
N PRO A 127 -0.76 -5.34 -4.12
CA PRO A 127 -1.37 -4.53 -5.17
C PRO A 127 -1.48 -3.06 -4.73
N VAL A 128 -1.17 -2.11 -5.63
CA VAL A 128 -1.21 -0.68 -5.31
C VAL A 128 -2.20 0.06 -6.20
N CYS A 129 -3.19 0.68 -5.58
CA CYS A 129 -4.12 1.57 -6.25
C CYS A 129 -3.76 3.03 -6.00
N ASP A 130 -3.07 3.63 -6.98
CA ASP A 130 -2.89 5.07 -7.01
C ASP A 130 -4.13 5.76 -7.58
N THR A 131 -4.90 6.40 -6.71
CA THR A 131 -6.15 7.06 -7.10
C THR A 131 -5.94 8.40 -7.79
N ARG A 132 -4.70 8.88 -7.87
CA ARG A 132 -4.32 10.09 -8.61
C ARG A 132 -4.22 9.80 -10.12
N ILE A 133 -4.07 8.53 -10.51
CA ILE A 133 -4.06 8.13 -11.92
C ILE A 133 -5.39 8.54 -12.56
N PRO A 134 -5.39 9.20 -13.74
CA PRO A 134 -6.60 9.76 -14.36
C PRO A 134 -7.77 8.79 -14.48
N GLU A 135 -7.51 7.54 -14.87
CA GLU A 135 -8.56 6.51 -15.02
C GLU A 135 -9.25 6.15 -13.70
N VAL A 136 -8.50 6.10 -12.60
CA VAL A 136 -9.05 5.85 -11.26
C VAL A 136 -9.73 7.10 -10.72
N ALA A 137 -9.08 8.26 -10.85
CA ALA A 137 -9.59 9.55 -10.39
C ALA A 137 -10.95 9.88 -11.02
N LYS A 138 -11.10 9.63 -12.33
CA LYS A 138 -12.37 9.81 -13.07
C LYS A 138 -13.49 8.93 -12.50
N LEU A 139 -13.19 7.68 -12.17
CA LEU A 139 -14.18 6.76 -11.58
C LEU A 139 -14.55 7.17 -10.14
N ARG A 140 -13.58 7.62 -9.35
CA ARG A 140 -13.81 8.18 -8.00
C ARG A 140 -14.69 9.42 -8.04
N LYS A 141 -14.46 10.34 -8.99
CA LYS A 141 -15.31 11.52 -9.24
C LYS A 141 -16.75 11.14 -9.62
N LYS A 142 -16.95 9.97 -10.23
CA LYS A 142 -18.28 9.39 -10.51
C LYS A 142 -18.84 8.56 -9.35
N HIS A 143 -18.36 8.80 -8.13
CA HIS A 143 -18.78 8.14 -6.90
C HIS A 143 -18.63 6.61 -6.90
N LYS A 144 -17.76 6.04 -7.75
CA LYS A 144 -17.38 4.64 -7.63
C LYS A 144 -16.53 4.46 -6.37
N SER A 145 -16.73 3.36 -5.67
CA SER A 145 -15.88 3.00 -4.53
C SER A 145 -14.42 2.86 -4.99
N THR A 146 -13.48 2.99 -4.04
CA THR A 146 -12.06 2.81 -4.35
C THR A 146 -11.82 1.46 -5.02
N VAL A 147 -12.34 0.36 -4.43
CA VAL A 147 -12.20 -0.99 -5.00
C VAL A 147 -12.67 -1.06 -6.46
N VAL A 148 -13.87 -0.55 -6.77
CA VAL A 148 -14.41 -0.55 -8.14
C VAL A 148 -13.57 0.31 -9.08
N ALA A 149 -13.13 1.48 -8.62
CA ALA A 149 -12.29 2.37 -9.40
C ALA A 149 -10.93 1.75 -9.72
N CYS A 150 -10.31 1.06 -8.76
CA CYS A 150 -9.03 0.37 -8.90
C CYS A 150 -9.14 -0.84 -9.84
N ARG A 151 -10.15 -1.70 -9.67
CA ARG A 151 -10.40 -2.85 -10.56
C ARG A 151 -10.58 -2.43 -12.01
N ARG A 152 -11.34 -1.36 -12.26
CA ARG A 152 -11.65 -0.91 -13.62
C ARG A 152 -10.58 -0.02 -14.24
N GLY A 153 -10.04 0.91 -13.46
CA GLY A 153 -9.06 1.90 -13.94
C GLY A 153 -7.65 1.34 -14.09
N LEU A 154 -7.29 0.32 -13.31
CA LEU A 154 -5.95 -0.28 -13.30
C LEU A 154 -5.92 -1.78 -13.59
N ALA A 155 -7.08 -2.42 -13.82
CA ALA A 155 -7.20 -3.88 -13.93
C ALA A 155 -6.62 -4.63 -12.70
N LEU A 156 -6.68 -4.00 -11.52
CA LEU A 156 -6.18 -4.60 -10.28
C LEU A 156 -7.05 -5.79 -9.86
N ASN A 157 -6.42 -6.93 -9.57
CA ASN A 157 -7.07 -8.09 -9.00
C ASN A 157 -7.02 -8.02 -7.46
N ILE A 158 -8.00 -7.32 -6.89
CA ILE A 158 -8.23 -7.11 -5.45
C ILE A 158 -9.69 -7.34 -5.14
#